data_AF-A0A1M5BWM6-F1
#
_entry.id   AF-A0A1M5BWM6-F1
#
_cell.length_a   1.000
_cell.length_b   1.000
_cell.length_c   1.000
_cell.angle_alpha   90.00
_cell.angle_beta   90.00
_cell.angle_gamma   90.00
#
_symmetry.space_group_name_H-M   'P 1'
#
loop_
_entity.id
_entity.type
_entity.pdbx_description
1 polymer ?
#
loop_
_entity_poly.entity_id
_entity_poly.type
_entity_poly.pdbx_seq_one_letter_code
_entity_poly.pdbx_strand_id
1 'polypeptide(L)'
;MENQKGGTSLSYKFALLLGQQFNLQEQEVTLLGKNIRQFSRLERRIYFKQLKPREKEFKLFLKEKFALLDEEERQTWLDTTVQSLLEKGGDPDLADSLVMDVIGRLEVYKNLREKAEIEGIRLKALTNFGGLSMVLFLVVIITAIILYLKGH
;
A
#
# COMPACT_ATOMS: atom_id res chain seq x y z
N MET A 1 -20.68 10.38 -20.81
CA MET A 1 -20.22 10.68 -19.45
C MET A 1 -20.23 9.39 -18.67
N GLU A 2 -19.17 8.60 -18.79
CA GLU A 2 -19.06 7.29 -18.15
C GLU A 2 -17.94 7.40 -17.12
N ASN A 3 -18.31 7.84 -15.91
CA ASN A 3 -17.37 8.11 -14.83
C ASN A 3 -17.04 6.79 -14.12
N GLN A 4 -15.80 6.34 -14.34
CA GLN A 4 -14.96 5.54 -13.45
C GLN A 4 -15.72 4.74 -12.38
N LYS A 5 -16.04 3.49 -12.72
CA LYS A 5 -16.19 2.42 -11.73
C LYS A 5 -14.87 2.33 -10.97
N GLY A 6 -14.80 2.95 -9.79
CA GLY A 6 -13.74 2.67 -8.82
C GLY A 6 -13.80 1.18 -8.56
N GLY A 7 -12.86 0.44 -9.14
CA GLY A 7 -12.76 -1.00 -8.95
C GLY A 7 -12.77 -1.25 -7.45
N THR A 8 -13.76 -2.02 -6.99
CA THR A 8 -13.84 -2.47 -5.61
C THR A 8 -12.65 -3.38 -5.37
N SER A 9 -11.52 -2.76 -5.03
CA SER A 9 -10.29 -3.46 -4.72
C SER A 9 -10.51 -4.32 -3.49
N LEU A 10 -9.81 -5.45 -3.39
CA LEU A 10 -9.94 -6.37 -2.27
C LEU A 10 -9.70 -5.69 -0.90
N SER A 11 -8.92 -4.60 -0.88
CA SER A 11 -8.72 -3.70 0.28
C SER A 11 -9.96 -2.91 0.73
N TYR A 12 -10.99 -2.77 -0.12
CA TYR A 12 -12.25 -2.12 0.21
C TYR A 12 -12.95 -2.80 1.39
N LYS A 13 -12.69 -4.10 1.59
CA LYS A 13 -13.14 -4.84 2.78
C LYS A 13 -12.65 -4.18 4.07
N PHE A 14 -11.41 -3.72 4.12
CA PHE A 14 -10.86 -3.04 5.30
C PHE A 14 -11.45 -1.64 5.48
N ALA A 15 -11.69 -0.92 4.38
CA ALA A 15 -12.39 0.36 4.43
C ALA A 15 -13.82 0.20 4.97
N LEU A 16 -14.55 -0.83 4.54
CA LEU A 16 -15.89 -1.17 5.05
C LEU A 16 -15.87 -1.56 6.52
N LEU A 17 -14.91 -2.39 6.93
CA LEU A 17 -14.73 -2.81 8.32
C LEU A 17 -14.51 -1.60 9.24
N LEU A 18 -13.64 -0.66 8.83
CA LEU A 18 -13.45 0.60 9.53
C LEU A 18 -14.71 1.46 9.50
N GLY A 19 -15.41 1.50 8.36
CA GLY A 19 -16.67 2.22 8.20
C GLY A 19 -17.73 1.79 9.20
N GLN A 20 -17.94 0.48 9.34
CA GLN A 20 -18.89 -0.11 10.28
C GLN A 20 -18.50 0.15 11.73
N GLN A 21 -17.22 -0.06 12.09
CA GLN A 21 -16.76 0.09 13.47
C GLN A 21 -16.82 1.54 13.96
N PHE A 22 -16.49 2.49 13.08
CA PHE A 22 -16.29 3.90 13.44
C PHE A 22 -17.43 4.82 12.97
N ASN A 23 -18.51 4.23 12.46
CA ASN A 23 -19.67 4.88 11.88
C ASN A 23 -19.28 5.97 10.87
N LEU A 24 -18.38 5.61 9.94
CA LEU A 24 -17.91 6.53 8.91
C LEU A 24 -18.99 6.75 7.85
N GLN A 25 -19.05 7.97 7.34
CA GLN A 25 -19.91 8.28 6.21
C GLN A 25 -19.42 7.56 4.95
N GLU A 26 -20.32 7.31 3.99
CA GLU A 26 -19.99 6.64 2.73
C GLU A 26 -18.82 7.34 1.99
N GLN A 27 -18.78 8.67 2.05
CA GLN A 27 -17.70 9.47 1.48
C GLN A 27 -16.35 9.19 2.15
N GLU A 28 -16.33 9.03 3.47
CA GLU A 28 -15.12 8.71 4.23
C GLU A 28 -14.62 7.30 3.93
N VAL A 29 -15.52 6.31 3.84
CA VAL A 29 -15.20 4.93 3.42
C VAL A 29 -14.62 4.92 2.01
N THR A 30 -15.21 5.69 1.09
CA THR A 30 -14.72 5.82 -0.28
C THR A 30 -13.33 6.45 -0.32
N LEU A 31 -13.03 7.40 0.56
CA LEU A 31 -11.69 7.99 0.66
C LEU A 31 -10.64 7.00 1.16
N LEU A 32 -11.01 6.10 2.06
CA LEU A 32 -10.09 5.07 2.54
C LEU A 32 -9.65 4.12 1.41
N GLY A 33 -10.52 3.86 0.43
CA GLY A 33 -10.20 3.06 -0.77
C GLY A 33 -9.44 3.82 -1.87
N LYS A 34 -9.01 5.07 -1.64
CA LYS A 34 -8.28 5.88 -2.63
C LYS A 34 -6.86 6.17 -2.18
N ASN A 35 -5.97 6.37 -3.15
CA ASN A 35 -4.64 6.90 -2.89
C ASN A 35 -4.72 8.43 -2.66
N ILE A 36 -3.99 8.96 -1.68
CA ILE A 36 -4.01 10.39 -1.35
C ILE A 36 -3.65 11.31 -2.54
N ARG A 37 -2.85 10.82 -3.49
CA ARG A 37 -2.46 11.55 -4.71
C ARG A 37 -3.66 11.79 -5.63
N GLN A 38 -4.68 10.95 -5.55
CA GLN A 38 -5.91 11.04 -6.34
C GLN A 38 -6.96 11.97 -5.71
N PHE A 39 -6.70 12.52 -4.51
CA PHE A 39 -7.70 13.33 -3.82
C PHE A 39 -7.80 14.72 -4.45
N SER A 40 -9.04 15.13 -4.71
CA SER A 40 -9.42 16.52 -4.95
C SER A 40 -9.20 17.39 -3.72
N ARG A 41 -9.29 18.72 -3.89
CA ARG A 41 -9.13 19.68 -2.80
C ARG A 41 -10.14 19.47 -1.67
N LEU A 42 -11.39 19.14 -2.01
CA LEU A 42 -12.46 18.89 -1.03
C LEU A 42 -12.22 17.58 -0.27
N GLU A 43 -11.83 16.52 -0.97
CA GLU A 43 -11.50 15.23 -0.39
C GLU A 43 -10.30 15.32 0.56
N ARG A 44 -9.24 16.08 0.20
CA ARG A 44 -8.12 16.35 1.11
C ARG A 44 -8.58 17.04 2.39
N ARG A 45 -9.49 18.01 2.28
CA ARG A 45 -10.03 18.71 3.45
C ARG A 45 -10.78 17.74 4.37
N ILE A 46 -11.63 16.87 3.80
CA ILE A 46 -12.33 15.83 4.55
C ILE A 46 -11.33 14.91 5.24
N TYR A 47 -10.37 14.38 4.48
CA TYR A 47 -9.35 13.47 5.00
C TYR A 47 -8.57 14.08 6.17
N PHE A 48 -7.99 15.27 6.00
CA PHE A 48 -7.17 15.89 7.06
C PHE A 48 -7.99 16.33 8.28
N LYS A 49 -9.28 16.64 8.10
CA LYS A 49 -10.14 17.10 9.19
C LYS A 49 -10.82 15.95 9.95
N GLN A 50 -11.22 14.88 9.27
CA GLN A 50 -12.06 13.83 9.83
C GLN A 50 -11.33 12.49 9.99
N LEU A 51 -10.63 12.04 8.94
CA LEU A 51 -10.00 10.71 8.93
C LEU A 51 -8.61 10.70 9.59
N LYS A 52 -7.74 11.63 9.21
CA LYS A 52 -6.34 11.68 9.68
C LYS A 52 -6.22 11.75 11.22
N PRO A 53 -7.03 12.55 11.94
CA PRO A 53 -6.96 12.58 13.41
C PRO A 53 -7.29 11.23 14.07
N ARG A 54 -8.12 10.42 13.42
CA ARG A 54 -8.58 9.11 13.91
C ARG A 54 -7.70 7.94 13.48
N GLU A 55 -6.63 8.21 12.72
CA GLU A 55 -5.75 7.17 12.17
C GLU A 55 -5.17 6.26 13.27
N LYS A 56 -4.84 6.82 14.43
CA LYS A 56 -4.34 6.05 15.57
C LYS A 56 -5.37 5.04 16.08
N GLU A 57 -6.65 5.43 16.13
CA GLU A 57 -7.75 4.55 16.54
C GLU A 57 -7.96 3.44 15.53
N PHE A 58 -7.92 3.77 14.23
CA PHE A 58 -8.04 2.77 13.17
C PHE A 58 -6.93 1.72 13.25
N LYS A 59 -5.68 2.16 13.44
CA LYS A 59 -4.53 1.26 13.59
C LYS A 59 -4.65 0.39 14.82
N LEU A 60 -5.07 0.96 15.96
CA LEU A 60 -5.24 0.20 17.19
C LEU A 60 -6.30 -0.90 17.02
N PHE A 61 -7.46 -0.54 16.48
CA PHE A 61 -8.53 -1.49 16.18
C PHE A 61 -8.08 -2.62 15.25
N LEU A 62 -7.42 -2.28 14.14
CA LEU A 62 -6.92 -3.28 13.20
C LEU A 62 -5.85 -4.18 13.85
N LYS A 63 -4.99 -3.62 14.70
CA LYS A 63 -3.97 -4.38 15.43
C LYS A 63 -4.59 -5.35 16.44
N GLU A 64 -5.59 -4.91 17.19
CA GLU A 64 -6.32 -5.76 18.12
C GLU A 64 -7.05 -6.89 17.38
N LYS A 65 -7.72 -6.57 16.27
CA LYS A 65 -8.34 -7.58 15.41
C LYS A 65 -7.31 -8.59 14.91
N PHE A 66 -6.22 -8.13 14.32
CA PHE A 66 -5.16 -8.98 13.77
C PHE A 66 -4.51 -9.88 14.83
N ALA A 67 -4.32 -9.37 16.05
CA ALA A 67 -3.75 -10.15 17.16
C ALA A 67 -4.64 -11.32 17.58
N LEU A 68 -5.96 -11.22 17.39
CA LEU A 68 -6.93 -12.26 17.72
C LEU A 68 -7.13 -13.30 16.60
N LEU A 69 -6.66 -13.00 15.39
CA LEU A 69 -6.74 -13.92 14.25
C LEU A 69 -5.78 -15.09 14.42
N ASP A 70 -6.19 -16.25 13.92
CA ASP A 70 -5.32 -17.40 13.73
C ASP A 70 -4.37 -17.22 12.53
N GLU A 71 -3.50 -18.20 12.30
CA GLU A 71 -2.49 -18.11 11.23
C GLU A 71 -3.11 -18.06 9.83
N GLU A 72 -4.20 -18.79 9.59
CA GLU A 72 -4.89 -18.85 8.30
C GLU A 72 -5.58 -17.51 7.98
N GLU A 73 -6.23 -16.91 8.97
CA GLU A 73 -6.88 -15.62 8.86
C GLU A 73 -5.86 -14.48 8.67
N ARG A 74 -4.71 -14.54 9.37
CA ARG A 74 -3.62 -13.58 9.16
C ARG A 74 -3.03 -13.69 7.75
N GLN A 75 -2.85 -14.90 7.26
CA GLN A 75 -2.42 -15.12 5.88
C GLN A 75 -3.44 -14.57 4.89
N THR A 76 -4.74 -14.75 5.15
CA THR A 76 -5.82 -14.18 4.34
C THR A 76 -5.74 -12.65 4.27
N TRP A 77 -5.40 -11.98 5.39
CA TRP A 77 -5.19 -10.52 5.40
C TRP A 77 -4.01 -10.12 4.52
N LEU A 78 -2.87 -10.81 4.67
CA LEU A 78 -1.68 -10.58 3.87
C LEU A 78 -1.98 -10.76 2.37
N ASP A 79 -2.60 -11.87 1.99
CA ASP A 79 -2.92 -12.19 0.60
C ASP A 79 -3.91 -11.18 0.00
N THR A 80 -4.90 -10.75 0.79
CA THR A 80 -5.88 -9.73 0.40
C THR A 80 -5.18 -8.40 0.13
N THR A 81 -4.29 -7.97 1.03
CA THR A 81 -3.52 -6.73 0.86
C THR A 81 -2.57 -6.82 -0.34
N VAL A 82 -1.84 -7.93 -0.48
CA VAL A 82 -0.92 -8.15 -1.61
C VAL A 82 -1.67 -8.13 -2.94
N GLN A 83 -2.81 -8.83 -3.04
CA GLN A 83 -3.63 -8.83 -4.24
C GLN A 83 -4.14 -7.43 -4.56
N SER A 84 -4.60 -6.69 -3.55
CA SER A 84 -5.05 -5.32 -3.78
C SER A 84 -3.93 -4.40 -4.27
N LEU A 85 -2.70 -4.59 -3.78
CA LEU A 85 -1.53 -3.87 -4.26
C LEU A 85 -1.19 -4.25 -5.71
N LEU A 86 -1.22 -5.53 -6.07
CA LEU A 86 -0.99 -5.99 -7.45
C LEU A 86 -1.93 -5.31 -8.43
N GLU A 87 -3.23 -5.29 -8.13
CA GLU A 87 -4.26 -4.62 -8.94
C GLU A 87 -3.97 -3.12 -9.15
N LYS A 88 -3.29 -2.48 -8.19
CA LYS A 88 -2.94 -1.04 -8.21
C LYS A 88 -1.55 -0.77 -8.77
N GLY A 89 -0.80 -1.80 -9.16
CA GLY A 89 0.59 -1.70 -9.60
C GLY A 89 1.55 -1.38 -8.46
N GLY A 90 1.21 -1.80 -7.24
CA GLY A 90 1.97 -1.64 -6.00
C GLY A 90 1.70 -0.34 -5.24
N ASP A 91 0.80 0.53 -5.72
CA ASP A 91 0.49 1.80 -5.05
C ASP A 91 -0.64 1.59 -4.02
N PRO A 92 -0.37 1.63 -2.70
CA PRO A 92 -1.39 1.40 -1.68
C PRO A 92 -2.44 2.51 -1.68
N ASP A 93 -3.70 2.17 -1.40
CA ASP A 93 -4.67 3.15 -0.91
C ASP A 93 -4.45 3.42 0.60
N LEU A 94 -5.33 4.24 1.21
CA LEU A 94 -5.22 4.52 2.64
C LEU A 94 -5.51 3.28 3.50
N ALA A 95 -6.49 2.46 3.13
CA ALA A 95 -6.84 1.24 3.86
C ALA A 95 -5.70 0.20 3.79
N ASP A 96 -5.11 -0.01 2.61
CA ASP A 96 -3.90 -0.80 2.41
C ASP A 96 -2.78 -0.31 3.32
N SER A 97 -2.53 1.01 3.33
CA SER A 97 -1.48 1.60 4.14
C SER A 97 -1.68 1.35 5.64
N LEU A 98 -2.92 1.40 6.12
CA LEU A 98 -3.28 1.10 7.51
C LEU A 98 -3.02 -0.36 7.85
N VAL A 99 -3.45 -1.28 6.99
CA VAL A 99 -3.29 -2.72 7.20
C VAL A 99 -1.82 -3.13 7.10
N MET A 100 -1.07 -2.56 6.16
CA MET A 100 0.37 -2.77 6.03
C MET A 100 1.15 -2.32 7.28
N ASP A 101 0.69 -1.28 7.98
CA ASP A 101 1.28 -0.85 9.26
C ASP A 101 1.00 -1.86 10.39
N VAL A 102 -0.03 -2.68 10.27
CA VAL A 102 -0.41 -3.71 11.25
C VAL A 102 0.28 -5.04 10.97
N ILE A 103 0.22 -5.52 9.73
CA ILE A 103 0.88 -6.77 9.31
C ILE A 103 2.40 -6.61 9.36
N GLY A 104 2.90 -5.52 8.79
CA GLY A 104 4.32 -5.28 8.58
C GLY A 104 4.61 -4.99 7.11
N ARG A 105 5.04 -3.76 6.82
CA ARG A 105 5.29 -3.30 5.45
C ARG A 105 6.30 -4.16 4.69
N LEU A 106 7.37 -4.61 5.37
CA LEU A 106 8.43 -5.41 4.75
C LEU A 106 7.91 -6.77 4.27
N GLU A 107 7.11 -7.43 5.10
CA GLU A 107 6.50 -8.72 4.76
C GLU A 107 5.54 -8.58 3.58
N VAL A 108 4.69 -7.55 3.61
CA VAL A 108 3.76 -7.26 2.51
C VAL A 108 4.51 -6.99 1.21
N TYR A 109 5.56 -6.15 1.23
CA TYR A 109 6.33 -5.84 0.02
C TYR A 109 7.12 -7.03 -0.50
N LYS A 110 7.64 -7.90 0.39
CA LYS A 110 8.30 -9.14 -0.01
C LYS A 110 7.33 -10.04 -0.78
N ASN A 111 6.17 -10.34 -0.20
CA ASN A 111 5.15 -11.19 -0.83
C ASN A 111 4.61 -10.56 -2.12
N LEU A 112 4.41 -9.23 -2.14
CA LEU A 112 4.02 -8.50 -3.35
C LEU A 112 5.01 -8.71 -4.48
N ARG A 113 6.31 -8.62 -4.19
CA ARG A 113 7.35 -8.79 -5.20
C ARG A 113 7.41 -10.23 -5.70
N GLU A 114 7.42 -11.20 -4.80
CA GLU A 114 7.43 -12.63 -5.15
C GLU A 114 6.24 -12.97 -6.04
N LYS A 115 5.04 -12.53 -5.67
CA LYS A 115 3.82 -12.76 -6.45
C LYS A 115 3.81 -12.02 -7.79
N ALA A 116 4.30 -10.78 -7.83
CA ALA A 116 4.45 -10.03 -9.08
C ALA A 116 5.44 -10.72 -10.05
N GLU A 117 6.54 -11.28 -9.54
CA GLU A 117 7.51 -12.03 -10.34
C GLU A 117 6.90 -13.34 -10.89
N ILE A 118 6.16 -14.07 -10.06
CA ILE A 118 5.46 -15.31 -10.46
C ILE A 118 4.39 -15.02 -11.53
N GLU A 119 3.61 -13.96 -11.37
CA GLU A 119 2.51 -13.59 -12.28
C GLU A 119 2.99 -12.76 -13.49
N GLY A 120 4.28 -12.38 -13.55
CA GLY A 120 4.82 -11.53 -14.61
C GLY A 120 4.26 -10.10 -14.63
N ILE A 121 3.75 -9.61 -13.49
CA ILE A 121 3.13 -8.30 -13.37
C ILE A 121 4.20 -7.24 -13.07
N ARG A 122 4.27 -6.20 -13.91
CA ARG A 122 5.20 -5.09 -13.69
C ARG A 122 4.64 -4.09 -12.68
N LEU A 123 5.27 -4.01 -11.51
CA LEU A 123 4.96 -2.98 -10.51
C LEU A 123 5.45 -1.58 -10.96
N LYS A 124 4.75 -0.52 -10.55
CA LYS A 124 5.11 0.87 -10.88
C LYS A 124 6.47 1.24 -10.27
N ALA A 125 7.23 2.11 -10.92
CA ALA A 125 8.64 2.38 -10.58
C ALA A 125 8.93 2.74 -9.10
N LEU A 126 7.96 3.31 -8.37
CA LEU A 126 8.11 3.67 -6.96
C LEU A 126 8.03 2.47 -5.99
N THR A 127 7.61 1.29 -6.44
CA THR A 127 7.60 0.04 -5.64
C THR A 127 8.76 -0.88 -5.97
N ASN A 128 9.55 -0.56 -7.00
CA ASN A 128 10.79 -1.27 -7.36
C ASN A 128 12.00 -0.85 -6.52
N PHE A 129 11.83 -0.06 -5.46
CA PHE A 129 12.93 0.33 -4.58
C PHE A 129 13.27 -0.75 -3.55
N GLY A 130 13.76 -1.89 -4.06
CA GLY A 130 14.63 -2.78 -3.30
C GLY A 130 16.06 -2.26 -3.45
N GLY A 131 16.57 -1.58 -2.42
CA GLY A 131 17.84 -0.85 -2.43
C GLY A 131 19.07 -1.59 -2.95
N LEU A 132 19.03 -2.93 -3.07
CA LEU A 132 20.15 -3.73 -3.57
C LEU A 132 20.42 -3.53 -5.07
N SER A 133 19.38 -3.40 -5.90
CA SER A 133 19.55 -3.12 -7.34
C SER A 133 20.12 -1.72 -7.57
N MET A 134 19.64 -0.74 -6.80
CA MET A 134 20.15 0.63 -6.85
C MET A 134 21.60 0.72 -6.36
N VAL A 135 21.95 0.01 -5.29
CA VAL A 135 23.33 -0.08 -4.80
C VAL A 135 24.23 -0.73 -5.84
N LEU A 136 23.81 -1.82 -6.49
CA LEU A 136 24.57 -2.46 -7.57
C LEU A 136 24.83 -1.49 -8.73
N PHE A 137 23.80 -0.77 -9.19
CA PHE A 137 23.97 0.25 -10.22
C PHE A 137 24.93 1.36 -9.78
N LEU A 138 24.84 1.83 -8.54
CA LEU A 138 25.72 2.86 -7.99
C LEU A 138 27.18 2.38 -7.96
N VAL A 139 27.43 1.15 -7.50
CA VAL A 139 28.76 0.54 -7.45
C VAL A 139 29.35 0.42 -8.85
N VAL A 140 28.57 -0.01 -9.84
CA VAL A 140 29.01 -0.11 -11.24
C VAL A 140 29.38 1.27 -11.81
N ILE A 141 28.55 2.29 -11.57
CA ILE A 141 28.80 3.66 -12.05
C ILE A 141 30.07 4.24 -11.40
N ILE A 142 30.22 4.12 -10.08
CA ILE A 142 31.42 4.60 -9.35
C ILE A 142 32.68 3.90 -9.88
N THR A 143 32.62 2.58 -10.06
CA THR A 143 33.76 1.80 -10.57
C THR A 143 34.14 2.24 -11.98
N ALA A 144 33.17 2.48 -12.86
CA ALA A 144 33.41 2.99 -14.21
C ALA A 144 34.07 4.38 -14.22
N ILE A 145 33.64 5.29 -13.33
CA ILE A 145 34.25 6.63 -13.19
C ILE A 145 35.70 6.54 -12.72
N ILE A 146 35.98 5.71 -11.71
CA ILE A 146 37.35 5.52 -11.19
C ILE A 146 38.27 4.96 -12.29
N LEU A 147 37.80 3.96 -13.04
CA LEU A 147 38.56 3.38 -14.15
C LEU A 147 38.81 4.40 -15.26
N TYR A 148 37.82 5.22 -15.61
CA TYR A 148 37.98 6.28 -16.60
C TYR A 148 39.03 7.32 -16.16
N LEU A 149 38.98 7.77 -14.91
CA LEU A 149 39.93 8.75 -14.37
C LEU A 149 41.35 8.20 -14.15
N LYS A 150 41.51 6.89 -13.98
CA LYS A 150 42.82 6.23 -13.82
C LYS A 150 43.43 5.80 -15.16
N GLY A 151 42.59 5.59 -16.18
CA GLY A 151 43.00 5.25 -17.53
C GLY A 151 43.32 6.46 -18.43
N HIS A 152 43.13 7.68 -17.91
CA HIS A 152 43.47 8.96 -18.52
C HIS A 152 44.54 9.68 -17.70
#